data_AF-C5KVF9-F1
#
_entry.id   AF-C5KVF9-F1
#
_cell.length_a   1.000
_cell.length_b   1.000
_cell.length_c   1.000
_cell.angle_alpha   90.00
_cell.angle_beta   90.00
_cell.angle_gamma   90.00
#
_symmetry.space_group_name_H-M   'P 1'
#
loop_
_entity.id
_entity.type
_entity.pdbx_description
1 polymer ?
#
loop_
_entity_poly.entity_id
_entity_poly.type
_entity_poly.pdbx_seq_one_letter_code
_entity_poly.pdbx_strand_id
1 'polypeptide(L)'
;MDAASLAQFERLCTEFYNPPNEQAQRHAHEVLTPLLNGIDSVPQLQYILANSSNQQALVFASTALTKVATANWTAVTEQQREDMKNFMLNYLFQNCEALQNSAPYAVSFLVRFLCRIVKLSWLEGPQHQTIVSDVQKFLSASTLHWILGLDIYVQLTSDMQPTVGPGMSRFRRTALSFRDIALPQIFTTAVDILTQMYEGKLAINDKTEEFKLVKKVLQLAYNCLSFDFM
;
A
#
# COMPACT_ATOMS: atom_id res chain seq x y z
N MET A 1 -12.41 19.10 -8.92
CA MET A 1 -12.62 18.40 -10.22
C MET A 1 -14.08 18.05 -10.32
N ASP A 2 -14.73 18.21 -11.47
CA ASP A 2 -16.14 17.83 -11.65
C ASP A 2 -16.28 16.36 -12.12
N ALA A 3 -17.50 15.84 -12.15
CA ALA A 3 -17.77 14.45 -12.52
C ALA A 3 -17.36 14.14 -13.98
N ALA A 4 -17.49 15.11 -14.90
CA ALA A 4 -17.12 14.94 -16.29
C ALA A 4 -15.60 14.79 -16.46
N SER A 5 -14.83 15.61 -15.74
CA SER A 5 -13.37 15.55 -15.71
C SER A 5 -12.88 14.23 -15.10
N LEU A 6 -13.53 13.74 -14.05
CA LEU A 6 -13.24 12.42 -13.46
C LEU A 6 -13.46 11.29 -14.47
N ALA A 7 -14.63 11.26 -15.13
CA ALA A 7 -14.93 10.24 -16.14
C ALA A 7 -13.98 10.30 -17.35
N GLN A 8 -13.50 11.49 -17.72
CA GLN A 8 -12.46 11.62 -18.74
C GLN A 8 -11.14 11.01 -18.27
N PHE A 9 -10.71 11.30 -17.04
CA PHE A 9 -9.48 10.74 -16.47
C PHE A 9 -9.52 9.20 -16.40
N GLU A 10 -10.65 8.63 -15.98
CA GLU A 10 -10.84 7.17 -15.92
C GLU A 10 -10.74 6.52 -17.30
N ARG A 11 -11.29 7.16 -18.34
CA ARG A 11 -11.15 6.71 -19.72
C ARG A 11 -9.69 6.73 -20.18
N LEU A 12 -8.98 7.82 -19.92
CA LEU A 12 -7.55 7.94 -20.26
C LEU A 12 -6.72 6.86 -19.55
N CYS A 13 -6.99 6.57 -18.27
CA CYS A 13 -6.29 5.50 -17.55
C CYS A 13 -6.60 4.12 -18.15
N THR A 14 -7.85 3.90 -18.58
CA THR A 14 -8.23 2.65 -19.25
C THR A 14 -7.47 2.49 -20.57
N GLU A 15 -7.37 3.53 -21.38
CA GLU A 15 -6.61 3.55 -22.64
C GLU A 15 -5.09 3.44 -22.41
N PHE A 16 -4.59 3.94 -21.29
CA PHE A 16 -3.17 3.85 -20.93
C PHE A 16 -2.72 2.40 -20.69
N TYR A 17 -3.52 1.62 -19.95
CA TYR A 17 -3.20 0.22 -19.63
C TYR A 17 -3.73 -0.79 -20.67
N ASN A 18 -4.89 -0.51 -21.28
CA ASN A 18 -5.56 -1.37 -22.25
C ASN A 18 -5.96 -0.56 -23.50
N PRO A 19 -4.99 -0.18 -24.35
CA PRO A 19 -5.25 0.70 -25.47
C PRO A 19 -6.11 0.02 -26.55
N PRO A 20 -7.17 0.68 -27.07
CA PRO A 20 -7.95 0.15 -28.20
C PRO A 20 -7.21 0.30 -29.54
N ASN A 21 -6.32 1.30 -29.66
CA ASN A 21 -5.48 1.54 -30.83
C ASN A 21 -4.26 2.40 -30.45
N GLU A 22 -3.28 2.52 -31.35
CA GLU A 22 -2.06 3.30 -31.10
C GLU A 22 -2.32 4.79 -30.85
N GLN A 23 -3.34 5.38 -31.48
CA GLN A 23 -3.62 6.81 -31.33
C GLN A 23 -4.13 7.13 -29.92
N ALA A 24 -5.07 6.33 -29.42
CA ALA A 24 -5.58 6.42 -28.05
C ALA A 24 -4.45 6.19 -27.03
N GLN A 25 -3.59 5.20 -27.28
CA GLN A 25 -2.43 4.94 -26.42
C GLN A 25 -1.52 6.17 -26.33
N ARG A 26 -1.13 6.76 -27.48
CA ARG A 26 -0.25 7.94 -27.52
C ARG A 26 -0.89 9.12 -26.80
N HIS A 27 -2.17 9.38 -27.04
CA HIS A 27 -2.90 10.47 -26.39
C HIS A 27 -2.96 10.27 -24.86
N ALA A 28 -3.31 9.08 -24.40
CA ALA A 28 -3.33 8.77 -22.97
C ALA A 28 -1.94 8.95 -22.33
N HIS A 29 -0.87 8.51 -22.99
CA HIS A 29 0.49 8.69 -22.50
C HIS A 29 0.89 10.17 -22.43
N GLU A 30 0.57 10.95 -23.46
CA GLU A 30 0.87 12.38 -23.52
C GLU A 30 0.21 13.15 -22.36
N VAL A 31 -1.06 12.84 -22.07
CA VAL A 31 -1.83 13.53 -21.02
C VAL A 31 -1.43 13.07 -19.62
N LEU A 32 -1.22 11.76 -19.42
CA LEU A 32 -1.02 11.20 -18.08
C LEU A 32 0.45 11.24 -17.61
N THR A 33 1.42 11.07 -18.51
CA THR A 33 2.85 11.01 -18.12
C THR A 33 3.35 12.24 -17.33
N PRO A 34 2.95 13.49 -17.64
CA PRO A 34 3.33 14.66 -16.84
C PRO A 34 2.92 14.54 -15.37
N LEU A 35 1.77 13.92 -15.08
CA LEU A 35 1.25 13.75 -13.72
C LEU A 35 2.11 12.82 -12.87
N LEU A 36 2.89 11.92 -13.49
CA LEU A 36 3.78 11.00 -12.79
C LEU A 36 4.96 11.70 -12.11
N ASN A 37 5.30 12.91 -12.52
CA ASN A 37 6.50 13.61 -12.04
C ASN A 37 6.20 14.98 -11.40
N GLY A 38 5.05 15.58 -11.66
CA GLY A 38 4.69 16.89 -11.12
C GLY A 38 4.25 16.82 -9.65
N ILE A 39 4.86 17.61 -8.77
CA ILE A 39 4.36 17.76 -7.39
C ILE A 39 2.98 18.43 -7.35
N ASP A 40 2.70 19.29 -8.33
CA ASP A 40 1.41 19.98 -8.48
C ASP A 40 0.26 19.03 -8.83
N SER A 41 0.55 17.78 -9.24
CA SER A 41 -0.48 16.78 -9.53
C SER A 41 -1.04 16.12 -8.26
N VAL A 42 -0.38 16.23 -7.10
CA VAL A 42 -0.77 15.54 -5.87
C VAL A 42 -2.22 15.79 -5.46
N PRO A 43 -2.75 17.03 -5.43
CA PRO A 43 -4.14 17.26 -5.07
C PRO A 43 -5.13 16.58 -6.02
N GLN A 44 -4.83 16.57 -7.32
CA GLN A 44 -5.65 15.89 -8.32
C GLN A 44 -5.63 14.37 -8.10
N LEU A 45 -4.46 13.77 -7.89
CA LEU A 45 -4.32 12.33 -7.68
C LEU A 45 -5.00 11.87 -6.37
N GLN A 46 -4.91 12.67 -5.30
CA GLN A 46 -5.65 12.42 -4.06
C GLN A 46 -7.16 12.48 -4.27
N TYR A 47 -7.65 13.45 -5.06
CA TYR A 47 -9.06 13.50 -5.44
C TYR A 47 -9.48 12.24 -6.20
N ILE A 48 -8.67 11.74 -7.15
CA ILE A 48 -8.96 10.50 -7.87
C ILE A 48 -9.10 9.32 -6.90
N LEU A 49 -8.15 9.15 -5.97
CA LEU A 49 -8.23 8.08 -4.98
C LEU A 49 -9.53 8.14 -4.16
N ALA A 50 -9.92 9.33 -3.72
CA ALA A 50 -11.10 9.51 -2.87
C ALA A 50 -12.45 9.33 -3.61
N ASN A 51 -12.49 9.49 -4.94
CA ASN A 51 -13.76 9.59 -5.68
C ASN A 51 -13.92 8.57 -6.82
N SER A 52 -12.85 7.89 -7.23
CA SER A 52 -12.92 6.90 -8.31
C SER A 52 -13.10 5.48 -7.76
N SER A 53 -13.93 4.70 -8.43
CA SER A 53 -13.99 3.23 -8.26
C SER A 53 -13.34 2.49 -9.44
N ASN A 54 -12.82 3.23 -10.43
CA ASN A 54 -12.17 2.65 -11.61
C ASN A 54 -10.78 2.11 -11.25
N GLN A 55 -10.59 0.81 -11.47
CA GLN A 55 -9.35 0.12 -11.09
C GLN A 55 -8.11 0.72 -11.74
N GLN A 56 -8.15 1.06 -13.03
CA GLN A 56 -7.02 1.65 -13.76
C GLN A 56 -6.67 3.04 -13.23
N ALA A 57 -7.68 3.86 -12.93
CA ALA A 57 -7.49 5.18 -12.35
C ALA A 57 -6.85 5.10 -10.96
N LEU A 58 -7.30 4.17 -10.11
CA LEU A 58 -6.72 3.94 -8.79
C LEU A 58 -5.28 3.43 -8.87
N VAL A 59 -4.98 2.51 -9.79
CA VAL A 59 -3.60 2.02 -10.06
C VAL A 59 -2.70 3.16 -10.50
N PHE A 60 -3.16 3.98 -11.46
CA PHE A 60 -2.41 5.11 -11.97
C PHE A 60 -2.14 6.13 -10.86
N ALA A 61 -3.18 6.55 -10.14
CA ALA A 61 -3.08 7.55 -9.09
C ALA A 61 -2.13 7.11 -7.97
N SER A 62 -2.26 5.86 -7.51
CA SER A 62 -1.37 5.28 -6.49
C SER A 62 0.09 5.23 -6.96
N THR A 63 0.32 4.87 -8.23
CA THR A 63 1.66 4.80 -8.83
C THR A 63 2.28 6.18 -8.95
N ALA A 64 1.52 7.15 -9.45
CA ALA A 64 1.94 8.54 -9.58
C ALA A 64 2.29 9.14 -8.20
N LEU A 65 1.40 9.00 -7.22
CA LEU A 65 1.63 9.47 -5.85
C LEU A 65 2.87 8.83 -5.22
N THR A 66 3.06 7.52 -5.40
CA THR A 66 4.27 6.82 -4.91
C THR A 66 5.53 7.42 -5.50
N LYS A 67 5.54 7.72 -6.80
CA LYS A 67 6.69 8.28 -7.52
C LYS A 67 6.96 9.73 -7.09
N VAL A 68 5.93 10.57 -7.09
CA VAL A 68 6.02 11.99 -6.73
C VAL A 68 6.42 12.16 -5.25
N ALA A 69 5.79 11.43 -4.33
CA ALA A 69 6.14 11.47 -2.92
C ALA A 69 7.58 10.99 -2.67
N THR A 70 8.02 9.95 -3.38
CA THR A 70 9.40 9.47 -3.30
C THR A 70 10.41 10.51 -3.78
N ALA A 71 10.16 11.13 -4.93
CA ALA A 71 11.08 12.08 -5.53
C ALA A 71 11.19 13.40 -4.75
N ASN A 72 10.09 13.82 -4.11
CA ASN A 72 9.98 15.12 -3.45
C ASN A 72 9.87 15.00 -1.92
N TRP A 73 10.23 13.84 -1.34
CA TRP A 73 9.96 13.55 0.08
C TRP A 73 10.47 14.63 1.04
N THR A 74 11.67 15.15 0.77
CA THR A 74 12.31 16.19 1.59
C THR A 74 11.55 17.52 1.60
N ALA A 75 10.78 17.81 0.55
CA ALA A 75 9.95 19.01 0.46
C ALA A 75 8.58 18.87 1.14
N VAL A 76 8.15 17.63 1.42
CA VAL A 76 6.89 17.36 2.14
C VAL A 76 7.08 17.64 3.63
N THR A 77 6.19 18.42 4.23
CA THR A 77 6.23 18.73 5.67
C THR A 77 5.87 17.51 6.53
N GLU A 78 6.30 17.48 7.79
CA GLU A 78 5.99 16.39 8.73
C GLU A 78 4.48 16.14 8.84
N GLN A 79 3.69 17.21 9.00
CA GLN A 79 2.22 17.12 9.07
C GLN A 79 1.64 16.47 7.82
N GLN A 80 2.07 16.88 6.62
CA GLN A 80 1.59 16.30 5.38
C GLN A 80 1.95 14.82 5.25
N ARG A 81 3.12 14.40 5.75
CA ARG A 81 3.53 12.99 5.76
C ARG A 81 2.61 12.15 6.65
N GLU A 82 2.28 12.67 7.83
CA GLU A 82 1.33 12.05 8.75
C GLU A 82 -0.09 11.99 8.16
N ASP A 83 -0.57 13.09 7.60
CA ASP A 83 -1.88 13.17 6.96
C ASP A 83 -2.00 12.17 5.80
N MET A 84 -0.95 12.01 4.98
CA MET A 84 -0.92 11.01 3.90
C MET A 84 -0.99 9.58 4.44
N LYS A 85 -0.22 9.25 5.48
CA LYS A 85 -0.26 7.93 6.13
C LYS A 85 -1.66 7.63 6.66
N ASN A 86 -2.22 8.57 7.42
CA ASN A 86 -3.52 8.43 8.08
C ASN A 86 -4.66 8.36 7.05
N PHE A 87 -4.61 9.18 6.00
CA PHE A 87 -5.54 9.11 4.88
C PHE A 87 -5.51 7.72 4.24
N MET A 88 -4.33 7.18 3.92
CA MET A 88 -4.22 5.88 3.27
C MET A 88 -4.71 4.73 4.15
N LEU A 89 -4.37 4.74 5.43
CA LEU A 89 -4.87 3.75 6.39
C LEU A 89 -6.40 3.79 6.50
N ASN A 90 -6.97 4.99 6.67
CA ASN A 90 -8.41 5.18 6.76
C ASN A 90 -9.12 4.80 5.46
N TYR A 91 -8.56 5.20 4.31
CA TYR A 91 -9.10 4.87 2.99
C TYR A 91 -9.14 3.37 2.75
N LEU A 92 -8.03 2.66 3.01
CA LEU A 92 -7.94 1.22 2.86
C LEU A 92 -8.90 0.49 3.80
N PHE A 93 -9.05 0.96 5.03
CA PHE A 93 -9.97 0.38 6.01
C PHE A 93 -11.43 0.60 5.58
N GLN A 94 -11.84 1.85 5.36
CA GLN A 94 -13.23 2.20 5.05
C GLN A 94 -13.71 1.61 3.71
N ASN A 95 -12.82 1.48 2.73
CA ASN A 95 -13.16 0.98 1.40
C ASN A 95 -12.75 -0.49 1.20
N CYS A 96 -12.41 -1.23 2.26
CA CYS A 96 -11.88 -2.60 2.14
C CYS A 96 -12.76 -3.49 1.25
N GLU A 97 -14.06 -3.57 1.52
CA GLU A 97 -14.98 -4.42 0.74
C GLU A 97 -15.18 -3.90 -0.68
N ALA A 98 -15.37 -2.59 -0.85
CA ALA A 98 -15.55 -1.97 -2.16
C ALA A 98 -14.34 -2.18 -3.07
N LEU A 99 -13.12 -2.03 -2.53
CA LEU A 99 -11.88 -2.26 -3.28
C LEU A 99 -11.73 -3.73 -3.68
N GLN A 100 -12.03 -4.68 -2.78
CA GLN A 100 -11.95 -6.11 -3.11
C GLN A 100 -12.94 -6.51 -4.22
N ASN A 101 -14.11 -5.86 -4.28
CA ASN A 101 -15.15 -6.17 -5.26
C ASN A 101 -14.94 -5.45 -6.60
N SER A 102 -14.63 -4.15 -6.57
CA SER A 102 -14.62 -3.31 -7.78
C SER A 102 -13.22 -3.08 -8.36
N ALA A 103 -12.17 -3.13 -7.53
CA ALA A 103 -10.80 -2.82 -7.95
C ALA A 103 -9.73 -3.70 -7.27
N PRO A 104 -9.87 -5.04 -7.25
CA PRO A 104 -8.99 -5.93 -6.49
C PRO A 104 -7.51 -5.81 -6.88
N TYR A 105 -7.20 -5.47 -8.14
CA TYR A 105 -5.82 -5.27 -8.58
C TYR A 105 -5.20 -3.98 -8.02
N ALA A 106 -6.00 -2.93 -7.83
CA ALA A 106 -5.55 -1.64 -7.33
C ALA A 106 -5.07 -1.70 -5.87
N VAL A 107 -5.61 -2.64 -5.08
CA VAL A 107 -5.23 -2.85 -3.67
C VAL A 107 -3.72 -2.96 -3.49
N SER A 108 -3.05 -3.75 -4.35
CA SER A 108 -1.60 -3.93 -4.26
C SER A 108 -0.80 -2.64 -4.48
N PHE A 109 -1.31 -1.70 -5.28
CA PHE A 109 -0.66 -0.41 -5.53
C PHE A 109 -0.93 0.59 -4.40
N LEU A 110 -2.14 0.58 -3.84
CA LEU A 110 -2.50 1.38 -2.67
C LEU A 110 -1.69 0.96 -1.44
N VAL A 111 -1.58 -0.34 -1.19
CA VAL A 111 -0.77 -0.90 -0.09
C VAL A 111 0.71 -0.56 -0.29
N ARG A 112 1.23 -0.66 -1.53
CA ARG A 112 2.61 -0.24 -1.84
C ARG A 112 2.84 1.25 -1.59
N PHE A 113 1.88 2.10 -1.92
CA PHE A 113 1.98 3.53 -1.63
C PHE A 113 2.05 3.81 -0.12
N LEU A 114 1.17 3.18 0.67
CA LEU A 114 1.21 3.25 2.13
C LEU A 114 2.57 2.77 2.68
N CYS A 115 3.05 1.59 2.27
CA CYS A 115 4.32 1.04 2.74
C CYS A 115 5.50 1.95 2.36
N ARG A 116 5.44 2.60 1.19
CA ARG A 116 6.45 3.57 0.78
C ARG A 116 6.47 4.80 1.69
N ILE A 117 5.32 5.35 2.07
CA ILE A 117 5.21 6.45 3.05
C ILE A 117 5.86 6.02 4.36
N VAL A 118 5.47 4.86 4.90
CA VAL A 118 6.01 4.33 6.17
C VAL A 118 7.53 4.17 6.10
N LYS A 119 8.07 3.56 5.05
CA LYS A 119 9.52 3.39 4.86
C LYS A 119 10.26 4.74 4.78
N LEU A 120 9.68 5.73 4.11
CA LEU A 120 10.28 7.05 3.97
C LEU A 120 10.25 7.84 5.29
N SER A 121 9.21 7.72 6.11
CA SER A 121 9.10 8.38 7.42
C SER A 121 9.80 7.64 8.56
N TRP A 122 10.20 6.37 8.38
CA TRP A 122 10.54 5.47 9.49
C TRP A 122 11.58 6.00 10.49
N LEU A 123 12.60 6.69 10.00
CA LEU A 123 13.70 7.23 10.81
C LEU A 123 13.48 8.69 11.25
N GLU A 124 12.30 9.26 11.00
CA GLU A 124 11.99 10.66 11.33
C GLU A 124 11.50 10.80 12.79
N GLY A 125 11.05 9.71 13.40
CA GLY A 125 10.74 9.66 14.84
C GLY A 125 9.79 8.50 15.19
N PRO A 126 9.64 8.18 16.50
CA PRO A 126 8.75 7.10 16.96
C PRO A 126 7.28 7.27 16.55
N GLN A 127 6.82 8.51 16.36
CA GLN A 127 5.47 8.83 15.88
C GLN A 127 5.18 8.27 14.47
N HIS A 128 6.23 7.96 13.69
CA HIS A 128 6.10 7.35 12.37
C HIS A 128 6.23 5.82 12.39
N GLN A 129 6.50 5.22 13.56
CA GLN A 129 6.71 3.78 13.74
C GLN A 129 5.46 3.07 14.31
N THR A 130 4.27 3.64 14.07
CA THR A 130 2.98 3.17 14.63
C THR A 130 2.32 2.04 13.83
N ILE A 131 2.93 1.63 12.71
CA ILE A 131 2.29 0.76 11.72
C ILE A 131 1.77 -0.57 12.29
N VAL A 132 2.43 -1.13 13.31
CA VAL A 132 1.96 -2.35 14.00
C VAL A 132 0.62 -2.09 14.70
N SER A 133 0.52 -1.00 15.47
CA SER A 133 -0.73 -0.62 16.14
C SER A 133 -1.83 -0.21 15.16
N ASP A 134 -1.46 0.36 14.01
CA ASP A 134 -2.41 0.74 12.98
C ASP A 134 -2.99 -0.47 12.25
N VAL A 135 -2.16 -1.45 11.90
CA VAL A 135 -2.62 -2.70 11.26
C VAL A 135 -3.42 -3.57 12.22
N GLN A 136 -3.17 -3.50 13.53
CA GLN A 136 -3.97 -4.23 14.52
C GLN A 136 -5.48 -3.92 14.41
N LYS A 137 -5.85 -2.70 14.02
CA LYS A 137 -7.25 -2.30 13.79
C LYS A 137 -7.91 -3.12 12.66
N PHE A 138 -7.15 -3.46 11.62
CA PHE A 138 -7.60 -4.32 10.52
C PHE A 138 -7.77 -5.76 11.00
N LEU A 139 -6.84 -6.25 11.81
CA LEU A 139 -6.84 -7.59 12.39
C LEU A 139 -7.89 -7.79 13.50
N SER A 140 -8.66 -6.76 13.84
CA SER A 140 -9.80 -6.86 14.77
C SER A 140 -11.16 -6.66 14.10
N ALA A 141 -11.20 -6.48 12.78
CA ALA A 141 -12.43 -6.22 12.02
C ALA A 141 -12.97 -7.51 11.35
N SER A 142 -13.23 -7.50 10.04
CA SER A 142 -13.72 -8.68 9.31
C SER A 142 -12.59 -9.48 8.64
N THR A 143 -12.88 -10.69 8.13
CA THR A 143 -11.90 -11.52 7.41
C THR A 143 -11.26 -10.80 6.22
N LEU A 144 -12.01 -9.98 5.49
CA LEU A 144 -11.47 -9.17 4.40
C LEU A 144 -10.45 -8.13 4.92
N HIS A 145 -10.73 -7.51 6.07
CA HIS A 145 -9.78 -6.60 6.72
C HIS A 145 -8.56 -7.35 7.23
N TRP A 146 -8.70 -8.58 7.73
CA TRP A 146 -7.55 -9.42 8.08
C TRP A 146 -6.65 -9.66 6.87
N ILE A 147 -7.23 -10.09 5.74
CA ILE A 147 -6.49 -10.31 4.49
C ILE A 147 -5.75 -9.03 4.07
N LEU A 148 -6.41 -7.87 4.16
CA LEU A 148 -5.82 -6.57 3.80
C LEU A 148 -4.71 -6.15 4.79
N GLY A 149 -4.91 -6.32 6.10
CA GLY A 149 -3.91 -6.03 7.12
C GLY A 149 -2.66 -6.90 6.95
N LEU A 150 -2.85 -8.19 6.65
CA LEU A 150 -1.76 -9.10 6.32
C LEU A 150 -1.06 -8.71 5.01
N ASP A 151 -1.80 -8.21 4.01
CA ASP A 151 -1.21 -7.70 2.76
C ASP A 151 -0.31 -6.49 3.02
N ILE A 152 -0.71 -5.59 3.92
CA ILE A 152 0.12 -4.47 4.40
C ILE A 152 1.41 -4.99 5.03
N TYR A 153 1.33 -5.97 5.93
CA TYR A 153 2.52 -6.56 6.54
C TYR A 153 3.42 -7.28 5.54
N VAL A 154 2.87 -8.04 4.60
CA VAL A 154 3.64 -8.73 3.55
C VAL A 154 4.39 -7.72 2.67
N GLN A 155 3.71 -6.67 2.22
CA GLN A 155 4.34 -5.61 1.42
C GLN A 155 5.37 -4.84 2.23
N LEU A 156 5.07 -4.49 3.48
CA LEU A 156 5.97 -3.72 4.34
C LEU A 156 7.25 -4.48 4.67
N THR A 157 7.14 -5.75 5.06
CA THR A 157 8.31 -6.61 5.36
C THR A 157 9.20 -6.77 4.12
N SER A 158 8.61 -6.88 2.93
CA SER A 158 9.35 -6.90 1.67
C SER A 158 10.04 -5.57 1.39
N ASP A 159 9.33 -4.45 1.57
CA ASP A 159 9.86 -3.12 1.32
C ASP A 159 10.94 -2.73 2.32
N MET A 160 10.89 -3.22 3.55
CA MET A 160 11.86 -2.90 4.60
C MET A 160 13.17 -3.68 4.50
N GLN A 161 13.29 -4.64 3.58
CA GLN A 161 14.56 -5.32 3.30
C GLN A 161 15.67 -4.29 2.97
N PRO A 162 16.92 -4.53 3.43
CA PRO A 162 18.07 -3.73 3.01
C PRO A 162 18.19 -3.73 1.48
N THR A 163 18.23 -2.54 0.88
CA THR A 163 18.36 -2.40 -0.58
C THR A 163 19.79 -2.05 -0.97
N VAL A 164 20.32 -2.75 -1.97
CA VAL A 164 21.59 -2.38 -2.61
C VAL A 164 21.35 -1.27 -3.63
N GLY A 165 22.14 -0.19 -3.61
CA GLY A 165 22.05 0.91 -4.57
C GLY A 165 22.07 2.31 -3.95
N PRO A 166 21.62 3.34 -4.69
CA PRO A 166 21.56 4.72 -4.18
C PRO A 166 20.73 4.83 -2.90
N GLY A 167 21.22 5.57 -1.89
CA GLY A 167 20.54 5.71 -0.60
C GLY A 167 20.67 4.51 0.36
N MET A 168 21.53 3.53 0.03
CA MET A 168 21.77 2.32 0.83
C MET A 168 22.01 2.61 2.32
N SER A 169 22.82 3.61 2.67
CA SER A 169 23.12 3.91 4.08
C SER A 169 21.89 4.33 4.90
N ARG A 170 20.95 5.06 4.28
CA ARG A 170 19.67 5.42 4.92
C ARG A 170 18.77 4.20 5.02
N PHE A 171 18.56 3.48 3.92
CA PHE A 171 17.64 2.34 3.91
C PHE A 171 18.16 1.15 4.73
N ARG A 172 19.47 0.97 4.87
CA ARG A 172 20.04 -0.02 5.80
C ARG A 172 19.75 0.34 7.25
N ARG A 173 19.89 1.62 7.64
CA ARG A 173 19.49 2.08 8.99
C ARG A 173 17.99 1.89 9.22
N THR A 174 17.16 2.16 8.21
CA THR A 174 15.72 1.89 8.26
C THR A 174 15.44 0.41 8.50
N ALA A 175 16.08 -0.48 7.73
CA ALA A 175 15.93 -1.92 7.86
C ALA A 175 16.34 -2.43 9.25
N LEU A 176 17.49 -1.98 9.78
CA LEU A 176 17.96 -2.34 11.12
C LEU A 176 16.99 -1.87 12.21
N SER A 177 16.53 -0.62 12.13
CA SER A 177 15.54 -0.10 13.08
C SER A 177 14.20 -0.83 12.99
N PHE A 178 13.73 -1.15 11.78
CA PHE A 178 12.49 -1.91 11.58
C PHE A 178 12.60 -3.33 12.13
N ARG A 179 13.73 -4.00 11.88
CA ARG A 179 14.07 -5.32 12.41
C ARG A 179 14.02 -5.36 13.94
N ASP A 180 14.50 -4.32 14.60
CA ASP A 180 14.58 -4.29 16.06
C ASP A 180 13.23 -3.91 16.71
N ILE A 181 12.44 -3.07 16.06
CA ILE A 181 11.24 -2.47 16.67
C ILE A 181 9.94 -3.18 16.26
N ALA A 182 9.75 -3.44 14.96
CA ALA A 182 8.46 -3.86 14.42
C ALA A 182 8.43 -5.30 13.92
N LEU A 183 9.53 -5.79 13.34
CA LEU A 183 9.60 -7.14 12.77
C LEU A 183 9.24 -8.26 13.78
N PRO A 184 9.67 -8.23 15.06
CA PRO A 184 9.33 -9.27 16.02
C PRO A 184 7.83 -9.29 16.31
N GLN A 185 7.21 -8.11 16.46
CA GLN A 185 5.77 -7.99 16.71
C GLN A 185 4.96 -8.51 15.51
N ILE A 186 5.37 -8.14 14.28
CA ILE A 186 4.74 -8.62 13.05
C ILE A 186 4.86 -10.15 12.92
N PHE A 187 6.02 -10.71 13.28
CA PHE A 187 6.21 -12.16 13.28
C PHE A 187 5.36 -12.86 14.35
N THR A 188 5.27 -12.31 15.57
CA THR A 188 4.37 -12.79 16.61
C THR A 188 2.93 -12.83 16.12
N THR A 189 2.45 -11.78 15.46
CA THR A 189 1.11 -11.79 14.85
C THR A 189 0.93 -12.93 13.85
N ALA A 190 1.92 -13.21 13.00
CA ALA A 190 1.82 -14.33 12.05
C ALA A 190 1.73 -15.69 12.77
N VAL A 191 2.56 -15.90 13.80
CA VAL A 191 2.55 -17.11 14.62
C VAL A 191 1.24 -17.28 15.38
N ASP A 192 0.72 -16.21 15.97
CA ASP A 192 -0.55 -16.23 16.71
C ASP A 192 -1.72 -16.61 15.80
N ILE A 193 -1.77 -16.06 14.58
CA ILE A 193 -2.81 -16.41 13.61
C ILE A 193 -2.68 -17.88 13.20
N LEU A 194 -1.47 -18.38 12.86
CA LEU A 194 -1.26 -19.80 12.53
C LEU A 194 -1.67 -20.72 13.68
N THR A 195 -1.35 -20.34 14.92
CA THR A 195 -1.71 -21.11 16.12
C THR A 195 -3.23 -21.16 16.29
N GLN A 196 -3.91 -20.02 16.16
CA GLN A 196 -5.37 -19.97 16.24
C GLN A 196 -6.05 -20.80 15.15
N MET A 197 -5.48 -20.83 13.93
CA MET A 197 -5.98 -21.68 12.85
C MET A 197 -5.77 -23.16 13.14
N TYR A 198 -4.59 -23.55 13.63
CA TYR A 198 -4.28 -24.93 14.00
C TYR A 198 -5.18 -25.44 15.13
N GLU A 199 -5.44 -24.59 16.13
CA GLU A 199 -6.32 -24.91 17.26
C GLU A 199 -7.83 -24.86 16.92
N GLY A 200 -8.19 -24.48 15.69
CA GLY A 200 -9.58 -24.32 15.28
C GLY A 200 -10.31 -23.15 15.95
N LYS A 201 -9.58 -22.21 16.54
CA LYS A 201 -10.12 -21.00 17.19
C LYS A 201 -10.49 -19.91 16.18
N LEU A 202 -9.88 -19.95 14.99
CA LEU A 202 -10.19 -19.06 13.89
C LEU A 202 -11.20 -19.71 12.93
N ALA A 203 -12.49 -19.40 13.09
CA ALA A 203 -13.52 -19.89 12.19
C ALA A 203 -13.72 -18.93 11.00
N ILE A 204 -13.25 -19.32 9.81
CA ILE A 204 -13.51 -18.60 8.56
C ILE A 204 -14.55 -19.38 7.76
N ASN A 205 -15.69 -18.75 7.48
CA ASN A 205 -16.82 -19.42 6.79
C ASN A 205 -16.56 -19.61 5.28
N ASP A 206 -15.92 -18.63 4.64
CA ASP A 206 -15.62 -18.67 3.21
C ASP A 206 -14.26 -19.33 2.96
N LYS A 207 -14.25 -20.49 2.29
CA LYS A 207 -13.03 -21.24 1.99
C LYS A 207 -12.04 -20.48 1.10
N THR A 208 -12.52 -19.59 0.24
CA THR A 208 -11.68 -18.74 -0.60
C THR A 208 -10.97 -17.69 0.24
N GLU A 209 -11.68 -17.08 1.19
CA GLU A 209 -11.08 -16.14 2.14
C GLU A 209 -10.09 -16.84 3.07
N GLU A 210 -10.45 -18.02 3.57
CA GLU A 210 -9.57 -18.87 4.38
C GLU A 210 -8.26 -19.17 3.64
N PHE A 211 -8.35 -19.63 2.38
CA PHE A 211 -7.17 -19.91 1.56
C PHE A 211 -6.31 -18.65 1.34
N LYS A 212 -6.94 -17.50 1.04
CA LYS A 212 -6.22 -16.22 0.88
C LYS A 212 -5.49 -15.83 2.16
N LEU A 213 -6.15 -15.97 3.31
CA LEU A 213 -5.59 -15.66 4.62
C LEU A 213 -4.40 -16.56 4.94
N VAL A 214 -4.54 -17.89 4.83
CA VAL A 214 -3.42 -18.83 5.04
C VAL A 214 -2.24 -18.48 4.14
N LYS A 215 -2.48 -18.24 2.84
CA LYS A 215 -1.42 -17.87 1.91
C LYS A 215 -0.69 -16.59 2.35
N LYS A 216 -1.41 -15.57 2.81
CA LYS A 216 -0.82 -14.31 3.27
C LYS A 216 -0.04 -14.49 4.57
N VAL A 217 -0.57 -15.23 5.55
CA VAL A 217 0.13 -15.48 6.82
C VAL A 217 1.41 -16.29 6.60
N LEU A 218 1.38 -17.31 5.75
CA LEU A 218 2.58 -18.09 5.42
C LEU A 218 3.62 -17.24 4.68
N GLN A 219 3.19 -16.40 3.73
CA GLN A 219 4.09 -15.46 3.07
C GLN A 219 4.69 -14.46 4.07
N LEU A 220 3.90 -13.98 5.03
CA LEU A 220 4.38 -13.07 6.06
C LEU A 220 5.42 -13.73 6.95
N ALA A 221 5.16 -14.95 7.43
CA ALA A 221 6.11 -15.72 8.22
C ALA A 221 7.42 -15.96 7.44
N TYR A 222 7.31 -16.32 6.15
CA TYR A 222 8.48 -16.45 5.27
C TYR A 222 9.25 -15.13 5.16
N ASN A 223 8.59 -14.01 4.91
CA ASN A 223 9.25 -12.70 4.79
C ASN A 223 9.98 -12.31 6.08
N CYS A 224 9.38 -12.58 7.25
CA CYS A 224 10.01 -12.30 8.54
C CYS A 224 11.24 -13.18 8.78
N LEU A 225 11.14 -14.48 8.49
CA LEU A 225 12.24 -15.43 8.71
C LEU A 225 13.37 -15.30 7.68
N SER A 226 13.06 -14.77 6.49
CA SER A 226 14.02 -14.48 5.42
C SER A 226 14.48 -13.02 5.38
N PHE A 227 14.16 -12.24 6.41
CA PHE A 227 14.67 -10.88 6.55
C PHE A 227 16.21 -10.89 6.61
N ASP A 228 16.88 -9.94 5.97
CA ASP A 228 18.33 -9.85 6.08
C ASP A 228 18.73 -9.27 7.45
N PHE A 229 19.29 -10.12 8.30
CA PHE A 229 19.70 -9.77 9.67
C PHE A 229 21.13 -9.23 9.76
N MET A 230 21.91 -9.21 8.66
CA MET A 230 23.32 -8.78 8.59
C MET A 230 23.51 -7.26 8.32
#